data_AF-A0A3D5YQB0-F1
#
_entry.id   AF-A0A3D5YQB0-F1
#
_cell.length_a   1.000
_cell.length_b   1.000
_cell.length_c   1.000
_cell.angle_alpha   90.00
_cell.angle_beta   90.00
_cell.angle_gamma   90.00
#
_symmetry.space_group_name_H-M   'P 1'
#
loop_
_entity.id
_entity.type
_entity.pdbx_description
1 polymer ?
#
loop_
_entity_poly.entity_id
_entity_poly.type
_entity_poly.pdbx_seq_one_letter_code
_entity_poly.pdbx_strand_id
1 'polypeptide(L)'
;MLAVLLLYNRALPPINCVGLGQRLNLWVGINLNLIYCFGVGDMRNKLFAGVRKLVILLVIGLSLAACGNGSSTGNHLVFSTQPSNTTPMGTTNGIINALQVQIVDSYGHVVKSGNNLVTIAIANQPNTGIYTGILGGTLNVNAQAGSAEFNDLTISQIGESYTLVASAAGITSAISLPFNVLTSTVGYISQSERGVGYEIVNLTNLGSNFQGFLQVYIDQEPNPINADAFATYSASHPGYISNSPRYAIFDYANTLGSPNAAPGALTPFTDESGFTWGMIAEVQNYDWPFNPANYPTIVPAPISGWQVGAQAVTVPAGVVKYTSNNKNQLTLFTPTNSSGEPILRFFITDQWGNLYMMKSANYANSTPDKLLAAFESAILPIGWTKSTAYLTQNLYVNPSYGGESNTYASYQEFRDSADNSYCQIAWSSTGNSIAQQILYPMPIWAGAAGSLVNGTTGNDIMYGSTGNDQFYPLTGQDSIDGGSGINTVVLTGNSSQYTLTSSGNTTSVVGPDGSKTLTRIQYIQFADKNVALGN
;
A
#
# COMPACT_ATOMS: atom_id res chain seq x y z
N MET A 1 -51.24 -15.95 38.22
CA MET A 1 -52.25 -15.11 38.91
C MET A 1 -52.05 -13.69 38.39
N LEU A 2 -52.93 -13.15 37.55
CA LEU A 2 -54.12 -12.35 37.92
C LEU A 2 -53.79 -11.22 38.93
N ALA A 3 -54.17 -9.96 38.72
CA ALA A 3 -55.43 -9.49 38.13
C ALA A 3 -55.32 -8.29 37.14
N VAL A 4 -56.48 -7.82 36.68
CA VAL A 4 -56.74 -6.87 35.57
C VAL A 4 -57.59 -5.69 36.06
N LEU A 5 -57.42 -4.48 35.51
CA LEU A 5 -58.46 -3.45 35.22
C LEU A 5 -57.79 -2.26 34.46
N LEU A 6 -58.00 -2.07 33.15
CA LEU A 6 -59.05 -1.32 32.42
C LEU A 6 -58.90 0.22 32.31
N LEU A 7 -58.61 0.64 31.07
CA LEU A 7 -59.13 1.81 30.31
C LEU A 7 -59.18 3.22 30.93
N TYR A 8 -58.53 4.17 30.23
CA TYR A 8 -59.29 5.28 29.64
C TYR A 8 -58.63 5.81 28.35
N ASN A 9 -59.45 6.22 27.37
CA ASN A 9 -59.02 6.70 26.05
C ASN A 9 -59.65 8.08 25.79
N ARG A 10 -58.84 9.12 25.57
CA ARG A 10 -59.28 10.44 25.07
C ARG A 10 -58.20 11.09 24.22
N ALA A 11 -58.63 11.78 23.16
CA ALA A 11 -57.77 12.44 22.17
C ALA A 11 -58.15 13.93 22.01
N LEU A 12 -57.35 14.64 21.19
CA LEU A 12 -57.48 16.04 20.74
C LEU A 12 -57.01 17.11 21.76
N PRO A 13 -56.59 18.34 21.34
CA PRO A 13 -56.60 18.94 19.99
C PRO A 13 -55.19 19.41 19.48
N PRO A 14 -55.06 19.98 18.26
CA PRO A 14 -53.76 20.34 17.67
C PRO A 14 -53.21 21.71 18.17
N ILE A 15 -51.89 21.90 18.05
CA ILE A 15 -51.20 23.16 18.38
C ILE A 15 -50.72 23.85 17.11
N ASN A 16 -51.02 25.15 16.99
CA ASN A 16 -50.67 26.01 15.86
C ASN A 16 -49.18 26.35 15.83
N CYS A 17 -48.63 26.48 14.62
CA CYS A 17 -47.30 27.06 14.41
C CYS A 17 -47.32 28.58 14.71
N VAL A 18 -46.32 29.06 15.46
CA VAL A 18 -45.97 30.48 15.55
C VAL A 18 -44.56 30.64 14.99
N GLY A 19 -44.42 31.45 13.95
CA GLY A 19 -43.14 31.69 13.29
C GLY A 19 -42.33 32.81 13.96
N LEU A 20 -41.02 32.62 14.01
CA LEU A 20 -40.05 33.69 14.22
C LEU A 20 -38.87 33.40 13.29
N GLY A 21 -38.73 34.23 12.25
CA GLY A 21 -37.78 33.97 11.17
C GLY A 21 -36.40 34.54 11.44
N GLN A 22 -35.36 33.79 11.04
CA GLN A 22 -34.10 34.37 10.60
C GLN A 22 -33.75 33.82 9.22
N ARG A 23 -33.08 34.65 8.41
CA ARG A 23 -32.91 34.43 6.97
C ARG A 23 -31.69 33.54 6.70
N LEU A 24 -31.86 32.53 5.85
CA LEU A 24 -30.77 31.99 5.03
C LEU A 24 -31.33 31.73 3.63
N ASN A 25 -30.66 32.24 2.60
CA ASN A 25 -31.10 32.11 1.21
C ASN A 25 -30.61 30.78 0.62
N LEU A 26 -31.49 29.99 0.00
CA LEU A 26 -31.09 29.07 -1.08
C LEU A 26 -32.27 28.79 -2.05
N TRP A 27 -31.94 28.70 -3.34
CA TRP A 27 -32.85 28.67 -4.50
C TRP A 27 -32.20 27.80 -5.60
N VAL A 28 -32.87 26.93 -6.37
CA VAL A 28 -34.30 26.54 -6.43
C VAL A 28 -34.39 25.02 -6.62
N GLY A 29 -35.40 24.36 -6.04
CA GLY A 29 -35.82 23.00 -6.44
C GLY A 29 -37.23 23.01 -7.03
N ILE A 30 -37.38 22.73 -8.32
CA ILE A 30 -38.68 22.71 -9.00
C ILE A 30 -39.42 21.39 -8.73
N ASN A 31 -40.71 21.50 -8.42
CA ASN A 31 -41.62 20.37 -8.21
C ASN A 31 -42.00 19.69 -9.53
N LEU A 32 -42.21 18.37 -9.48
CA LEU A 32 -43.05 17.65 -10.42
C LEU A 32 -43.94 16.67 -9.64
N ASN A 33 -45.24 16.99 -9.55
CA ASN A 33 -46.25 16.11 -8.98
C ASN A 33 -46.65 15.05 -10.00
N LEU A 34 -46.77 13.79 -9.57
CA LEU A 34 -47.68 12.84 -10.20
C LEU A 34 -48.63 12.26 -9.17
N ILE A 35 -49.93 12.43 -9.43
CA ILE A 35 -51.02 11.94 -8.61
C ILE A 35 -51.39 10.54 -9.09
N TYR A 36 -51.47 9.57 -8.17
CA TYR A 36 -52.21 8.34 -8.40
C TYR A 36 -53.14 8.05 -7.22
N CYS A 37 -54.44 8.22 -7.46
CA CYS A 37 -55.49 7.79 -6.54
C CYS A 37 -55.75 6.29 -6.73
N PHE A 38 -55.81 5.52 -5.65
CA PHE A 38 -56.63 4.31 -5.58
C PHE A 38 -57.36 4.25 -4.23
N GLY A 39 -58.67 4.00 -4.30
CA GLY A 39 -59.57 4.08 -3.15
C GLY A 39 -59.51 2.85 -2.24
N VAL A 40 -59.93 3.06 -0.99
CA VAL A 40 -60.03 2.00 0.03
C VAL A 40 -61.33 1.22 -0.15
N GLY A 41 -61.24 -0.10 -0.21
CA GLY A 41 -62.36 -1.04 -0.10
C GLY A 41 -62.03 -2.12 0.94
N ASP A 42 -62.92 -2.32 1.90
CA ASP A 42 -62.63 -3.04 3.15
C ASP A 42 -63.24 -4.47 3.19
N MET A 43 -62.70 -5.27 4.12
CA MET A 43 -63.24 -6.47 4.76
C MET A 43 -63.02 -7.88 4.18
N ARG A 44 -62.00 -8.51 4.79
CA ARG A 44 -62.07 -9.71 5.67
C ARG A 44 -61.88 -11.13 5.11
N ASN A 45 -61.01 -11.84 5.88
CA ASN A 45 -61.05 -13.26 6.28
C ASN A 45 -60.32 -14.34 5.43
N LYS A 46 -59.04 -14.60 5.74
CA LYS A 46 -58.53 -15.79 6.51
C LYS A 46 -57.09 -16.22 6.15
N LEU A 47 -56.29 -16.35 7.22
CA LEU A 47 -55.27 -17.38 7.51
C LEU A 47 -53.88 -17.43 6.81
N PHE A 48 -52.86 -17.27 7.67
CA PHE A 48 -51.52 -17.88 7.73
C PHE A 48 -50.32 -17.43 6.86
N ALA A 49 -49.25 -17.09 7.61
CA ALA A 49 -47.80 -17.26 7.36
C ALA A 49 -47.07 -16.37 6.32
N GLY A 50 -45.87 -15.91 6.70
CA GLY A 50 -44.80 -15.49 5.77
C GLY A 50 -44.58 -13.99 5.53
N VAL A 51 -43.89 -13.32 6.46
CA VAL A 51 -43.36 -11.93 6.33
C VAL A 51 -41.84 -12.02 6.57
N ARG A 52 -40.93 -11.49 5.74
CA ARG A 52 -41.03 -10.73 4.48
C ARG A 52 -39.71 -10.81 3.67
N LYS A 53 -39.84 -10.93 2.35
CA LYS A 53 -39.08 -10.24 1.28
C LYS A 53 -37.54 -10.33 1.24
N LEU A 54 -37.05 -11.12 0.28
CA LEU A 54 -36.02 -10.67 -0.67
C LEU A 54 -36.72 -10.42 -2.02
N VAL A 55 -36.51 -9.28 -2.68
CA VAL A 55 -36.96 -9.06 -4.08
C VAL A 55 -35.82 -8.37 -4.83
N ILE A 56 -35.20 -9.14 -5.72
CA ILE A 56 -34.24 -8.65 -6.71
C ILE A 56 -35.04 -7.88 -7.77
N LEU A 57 -34.56 -6.70 -8.16
CA LEU A 57 -35.12 -5.94 -9.28
C LEU A 57 -34.06 -5.78 -10.36
N LEU A 58 -34.12 -6.70 -11.33
CA LEU A 58 -33.39 -6.66 -12.57
C LEU A 58 -33.97 -5.53 -13.45
N VAL A 59 -33.16 -4.58 -13.90
CA VAL A 59 -33.57 -3.59 -14.90
C VAL A 59 -32.85 -3.88 -16.21
N ILE A 60 -33.56 -4.52 -17.12
CA ILE A 60 -33.16 -4.62 -18.52
C ILE A 60 -33.43 -3.27 -19.18
N GLY A 61 -32.43 -2.71 -19.86
CA GLY A 61 -32.62 -1.49 -20.65
C GLY A 61 -33.54 -1.74 -21.84
N LEU A 62 -34.69 -1.07 -21.86
CA LEU A 62 -35.49 -0.90 -23.08
C LEU A 62 -35.27 0.51 -23.63
N SER A 63 -34.85 0.59 -24.89
CA SER A 63 -34.74 1.84 -25.62
C SER A 63 -36.11 2.37 -26.02
N LEU A 64 -36.40 3.61 -25.65
CA LEU A 64 -37.52 4.39 -26.17
C LEU A 64 -36.96 5.70 -26.73
N ALA A 65 -37.02 5.83 -28.06
CA ALA A 65 -36.56 7.01 -28.76
C ALA A 65 -37.52 8.18 -28.50
N ALA A 66 -37.17 9.04 -27.55
CA ALA A 66 -37.78 10.35 -27.40
C ALA A 66 -37.05 11.36 -28.28
N CYS A 67 -37.68 11.80 -29.38
CA CYS A 67 -37.16 12.88 -30.19
C CYS A 67 -37.32 14.21 -29.45
N GLY A 68 -36.26 14.67 -28.80
CA GLY A 68 -36.18 15.97 -28.15
C GLY A 68 -34.87 16.65 -28.50
N ASN A 69 -34.93 17.83 -29.11
CA ASN A 69 -33.76 18.67 -29.38
C ASN A 69 -33.23 19.27 -28.06
N GLY A 70 -32.58 18.44 -27.25
CA GLY A 70 -31.75 18.83 -26.11
C GLY A 70 -30.28 18.72 -26.49
N SER A 71 -29.64 19.87 -26.73
CA SER A 71 -28.22 19.96 -27.10
C SER A 71 -27.30 19.58 -25.92
N SER A 72 -26.94 18.30 -25.79
CA SER A 72 -25.79 17.87 -24.96
C SER A 72 -24.52 17.80 -25.81
N THR A 73 -24.00 18.95 -26.24
CA THR A 73 -22.84 19.12 -27.16
C THR A 73 -21.48 18.79 -26.53
N GLY A 74 -21.42 17.82 -25.63
CA GLY A 74 -20.20 17.39 -24.95
C GLY A 74 -19.89 15.92 -25.20
N ASN A 75 -18.62 15.62 -25.49
CA ASN A 75 -18.13 14.25 -25.47
C ASN A 75 -18.20 13.69 -24.03
N HIS A 76 -18.38 12.38 -23.92
CA HIS A 76 -18.34 11.67 -22.64
C HIS A 76 -17.50 10.40 -22.75
N LEU A 77 -17.01 9.92 -21.63
CA LEU A 77 -16.33 8.63 -21.54
C LEU A 77 -17.36 7.51 -21.35
N VAL A 78 -17.03 6.31 -21.82
CA VAL A 78 -17.74 5.06 -21.50
C VAL A 78 -16.74 3.92 -21.31
N PHE A 79 -16.98 3.06 -20.33
CA PHE A 79 -16.30 1.76 -20.22
C PHE A 79 -16.92 0.79 -21.23
N SER A 80 -16.29 0.60 -22.38
CA SER A 80 -16.73 -0.37 -23.40
C SER A 80 -16.44 -1.81 -22.96
N THR A 81 -15.40 -2.00 -22.14
CA THR A 81 -15.17 -3.22 -21.34
C THR A 81 -15.19 -2.87 -19.86
N GLN A 82 -16.03 -3.57 -19.09
CA GLN A 82 -16.21 -3.36 -17.65
C GLN A 82 -15.19 -4.16 -16.83
N PRO A 83 -14.84 -3.73 -15.61
CA PRO A 83 -14.05 -4.53 -14.69
C PRO A 83 -14.87 -5.73 -14.19
N SER A 84 -14.20 -6.89 -14.13
CA SER A 84 -14.68 -8.11 -13.50
C SER A 84 -14.11 -8.24 -12.08
N ASN A 85 -14.63 -9.20 -11.33
CA ASN A 85 -14.03 -9.57 -10.06
C ASN A 85 -12.56 -10.00 -10.26
N THR A 86 -11.72 -9.66 -9.28
CA THR A 86 -10.28 -9.91 -9.26
C THR A 86 -9.87 -10.37 -7.86
N THR A 87 -8.58 -10.58 -7.60
CA THR A 87 -8.01 -10.82 -6.27
C THR A 87 -6.99 -9.71 -5.95
N PRO A 88 -6.37 -9.64 -4.76
CA PRO A 88 -5.44 -8.56 -4.44
C PRO A 88 -4.21 -8.48 -5.35
N MET A 89 -3.60 -7.30 -5.43
CA MET A 89 -2.33 -7.09 -6.14
C MET A 89 -1.26 -8.12 -5.71
N GLY A 90 -0.47 -8.61 -6.66
CA GLY A 90 0.57 -9.63 -6.44
C GLY A 90 0.06 -11.08 -6.29
N THR A 91 -1.25 -11.30 -6.37
CA THR A 91 -1.85 -12.65 -6.43
C THR A 91 -2.04 -13.13 -7.88
N THR A 92 -2.24 -14.44 -8.09
CA THR A 92 -2.34 -15.08 -9.43
C THR A 92 -3.37 -14.43 -10.36
N ASN A 93 -4.50 -13.98 -9.83
CA ASN A 93 -5.58 -13.32 -10.58
C ASN A 93 -5.72 -11.83 -10.17
N GLY A 94 -4.64 -11.23 -9.66
CA GLY A 94 -4.64 -9.88 -9.07
C GLY A 94 -4.72 -8.72 -10.06
N ILE A 95 -4.61 -9.02 -11.35
CA ILE A 95 -4.82 -8.08 -12.45
C ILE A 95 -6.31 -8.11 -12.82
N ILE A 96 -6.93 -6.93 -12.84
CA ILE A 96 -8.27 -6.70 -13.39
C ILE A 96 -8.20 -6.98 -14.88
N ASN A 97 -9.22 -7.62 -15.46
CA ASN A 97 -9.30 -7.87 -16.90
C ASN A 97 -9.02 -6.58 -17.71
N ALA A 98 -8.45 -6.74 -18.90
CA ALA A 98 -8.17 -5.59 -19.77
C ALA A 98 -9.43 -4.72 -19.95
N LEU A 99 -9.31 -3.45 -19.56
CA LEU A 99 -10.36 -2.45 -19.68
C LEU A 99 -10.14 -1.62 -20.93
N GLN A 100 -11.24 -1.19 -21.53
CA GLN A 100 -11.22 -0.23 -22.61
C GLN A 100 -12.19 0.89 -22.28
N VAL A 101 -11.70 2.12 -22.33
CA VAL A 101 -12.48 3.35 -22.16
C VAL A 101 -12.51 4.09 -23.49
N GLN A 102 -13.72 4.41 -23.96
CA GLN A 102 -13.92 5.11 -25.23
C GLN A 102 -14.42 6.54 -24.97
N ILE A 103 -13.93 7.48 -25.78
CA ILE A 103 -14.49 8.83 -25.91
C ILE A 103 -15.61 8.75 -26.96
N VAL A 104 -16.84 9.03 -26.54
CA VAL A 104 -18.02 9.00 -27.41
C VAL A 104 -18.72 10.35 -27.50
N ASP A 105 -19.34 10.62 -28.64
CA ASP A 105 -20.19 11.80 -28.85
C ASP A 105 -21.55 11.65 -28.13
N SER A 106 -22.41 12.66 -28.25
CA SER A 106 -23.78 12.64 -27.69
C SER A 106 -24.71 11.56 -28.27
N TYR A 107 -24.30 10.91 -29.36
CA TYR A 107 -25.05 9.85 -30.03
C TYR A 107 -24.48 8.45 -29.74
N GLY A 108 -23.38 8.36 -28.97
CA GLY A 108 -22.71 7.11 -28.62
C GLY A 108 -21.68 6.63 -29.65
N HIS A 109 -21.33 7.45 -30.64
CA HIS A 109 -20.28 7.09 -31.61
C HIS A 109 -18.90 7.45 -31.07
N VAL A 110 -17.91 6.56 -31.27
CA VAL A 110 -16.52 6.79 -30.86
C VAL A 110 -15.93 7.96 -31.64
N VAL A 111 -15.44 8.97 -30.91
CA VAL A 111 -14.78 10.16 -31.46
C VAL A 111 -13.38 9.77 -31.94
N LYS A 112 -13.28 9.36 -33.21
CA LYS A 112 -12.03 8.84 -33.80
C LYS A 112 -10.86 9.83 -33.87
N SER A 113 -11.10 11.12 -33.64
CA SER A 113 -10.05 12.15 -33.47
C SER A 113 -9.59 12.32 -32.02
N GLY A 114 -10.23 11.65 -31.05
CA GLY A 114 -9.94 11.77 -29.62
C GLY A 114 -8.57 11.18 -29.26
N ASN A 115 -7.71 12.02 -28.69
CA ASN A 115 -6.36 11.69 -28.26
C ASN A 115 -6.06 12.13 -26.81
N ASN A 116 -7.11 12.41 -26.04
CA ASN A 116 -7.01 12.89 -24.66
C ASN A 116 -6.33 11.86 -23.74
N LEU A 117 -5.58 12.34 -22.76
CA LEU A 117 -5.14 11.53 -21.63
C LEU A 117 -6.37 11.10 -20.81
N VAL A 118 -6.58 9.79 -20.70
CA VAL A 118 -7.61 9.18 -19.86
C VAL A 118 -6.94 8.68 -18.58
N THR A 119 -7.47 9.10 -17.44
CA THR A 119 -7.00 8.71 -16.11
C THR A 119 -8.04 7.84 -15.41
N ILE A 120 -7.59 6.72 -14.82
CA ILE A 120 -8.40 5.83 -13.99
C ILE A 120 -8.11 6.09 -12.50
N ALA A 121 -9.16 6.16 -11.69
CA ALA A 121 -9.07 6.18 -10.23
C ALA A 121 -10.19 5.33 -9.60
N ILE A 122 -10.07 5.01 -8.31
CA ILE A 122 -11.16 4.38 -7.55
C ILE A 122 -12.24 5.43 -7.29
N ALA A 123 -13.48 5.12 -7.68
CA ALA A 123 -14.66 5.95 -7.44
C ALA A 123 -15.40 5.55 -6.15
N ASN A 124 -15.55 4.25 -5.90
CA ASN A 124 -16.05 3.71 -4.64
C ASN A 124 -15.01 2.80 -3.99
N GLN A 125 -14.63 3.15 -2.77
CA GLN A 125 -13.69 2.41 -1.92
C GLN A 125 -14.49 1.87 -0.71
N PRO A 126 -14.75 0.55 -0.61
CA PRO A 126 -15.52 -0.02 0.49
C PRO A 126 -14.78 -0.04 1.85
N ASN A 127 -13.45 0.09 1.85
CA ASN A 127 -12.63 -0.05 3.05
C ASN A 127 -12.07 1.27 3.59
N THR A 128 -11.58 1.26 4.83
CA THR A 128 -10.91 2.41 5.47
C THR A 128 -9.71 1.97 6.30
N GLY A 129 -8.85 2.92 6.70
CA GLY A 129 -7.67 2.66 7.54
C GLY A 129 -6.68 1.71 6.85
N ILE A 130 -6.14 0.75 7.61
CA ILE A 130 -5.18 -0.26 7.12
C ILE A 130 -5.76 -1.17 6.01
N TYR A 131 -7.08 -1.20 5.84
CA TYR A 131 -7.76 -1.98 4.81
C TYR A 131 -8.02 -1.21 3.52
N THR A 132 -7.66 0.07 3.45
CA THR A 132 -7.91 0.90 2.27
C THR A 132 -7.21 0.29 1.05
N GLY A 133 -7.99 -0.16 0.06
CA GLY A 133 -7.45 -0.65 -1.21
C GLY A 133 -6.77 0.45 -2.02
N ILE A 134 -5.62 0.13 -2.59
CA ILE A 134 -4.81 1.02 -3.41
C ILE A 134 -4.85 0.51 -4.85
N LEU A 135 -5.10 1.41 -5.80
CA LEU A 135 -5.10 1.11 -7.24
C LEU A 135 -3.65 1.14 -7.74
N GLY A 136 -3.20 0.04 -8.36
CA GLY A 136 -1.91 -0.05 -9.03
C GLY A 136 -2.06 -0.30 -10.53
N GLY A 137 -0.94 -0.34 -11.24
CA GLY A 137 -0.87 -0.46 -12.71
C GLY A 137 -0.76 0.90 -13.41
N THR A 138 -0.90 0.89 -14.74
CA THR A 138 -0.83 2.08 -15.59
C THR A 138 -2.11 2.90 -15.42
N LEU A 139 -2.07 3.99 -14.67
CA LEU A 139 -3.27 4.77 -14.35
C LEU A 139 -3.65 5.83 -15.41
N ASN A 140 -2.75 6.15 -16.33
CA ASN A 140 -2.88 7.23 -17.30
C ASN A 140 -2.53 6.74 -18.72
N VAL A 141 -3.47 6.79 -19.65
CA VAL A 141 -3.27 6.35 -21.05
C VAL A 141 -3.83 7.37 -22.02
N ASN A 142 -3.01 7.82 -22.97
CA ASN A 142 -3.48 8.66 -24.08
C ASN A 142 -4.36 7.82 -25.01
N ALA A 143 -5.59 8.27 -25.24
CA ALA A 143 -6.49 7.60 -26.16
C ALA A 143 -5.90 7.56 -27.59
N GLN A 144 -6.07 6.43 -28.27
CA GLN A 144 -5.74 6.26 -29.68
C GLN A 144 -7.03 6.04 -30.47
N ALA A 145 -7.29 6.90 -31.44
CA ALA A 145 -8.53 6.92 -32.22
C ALA A 145 -9.82 6.86 -31.35
N GLY A 146 -9.82 7.62 -30.24
CA GLY A 146 -10.93 7.69 -29.28
C GLY A 146 -11.00 6.54 -28.27
N SER A 147 -9.97 5.69 -28.14
CA SER A 147 -9.96 4.53 -27.24
C SER A 147 -8.69 4.47 -26.39
N ALA A 148 -8.81 4.34 -25.08
CA ALA A 148 -7.71 4.09 -24.14
C ALA A 148 -7.85 2.66 -23.56
N GLU A 149 -6.73 1.93 -23.48
CA GLU A 149 -6.69 0.53 -23.03
C GLU A 149 -5.79 0.40 -21.80
N PHE A 150 -6.28 -0.35 -20.80
CA PHE A 150 -5.62 -0.55 -19.51
C PHE A 150 -5.58 -2.05 -19.23
N ASN A 151 -4.39 -2.65 -19.14
CA ASN A 151 -4.20 -4.10 -19.14
C ASN A 151 -3.48 -4.67 -17.90
N ASP A 152 -3.15 -3.81 -16.93
CA ASP A 152 -2.30 -4.12 -15.78
C ASP A 152 -2.86 -3.59 -14.44
N LEU A 153 -4.10 -3.08 -14.43
CA LEU A 153 -4.72 -2.49 -13.23
C LEU A 153 -4.91 -3.52 -12.13
N THR A 154 -4.61 -3.16 -10.88
CA THR A 154 -4.72 -4.03 -9.70
C THR A 154 -5.30 -3.27 -8.51
N ILE A 155 -5.86 -3.97 -7.51
CA ILE A 155 -6.25 -3.37 -6.22
C ILE A 155 -5.61 -4.14 -5.06
N SER A 156 -4.99 -3.44 -4.10
CA SER A 156 -4.21 -4.07 -3.03
C SER A 156 -4.99 -4.76 -1.91
N GLN A 157 -6.27 -4.47 -1.71
CA GLN A 157 -7.07 -5.02 -0.59
C GLN A 157 -8.42 -5.58 -1.03
N ILE A 158 -8.84 -6.66 -0.38
CA ILE A 158 -10.16 -7.27 -0.58
C ILE A 158 -11.31 -6.30 -0.27
N GLY A 159 -12.46 -6.51 -0.90
CA GLY A 159 -13.65 -5.68 -0.66
C GLY A 159 -14.71 -5.85 -1.74
N GLU A 160 -15.95 -5.50 -1.41
CA GLU A 160 -17.10 -5.64 -2.30
C GLU A 160 -17.53 -4.29 -2.90
N SER A 161 -18.08 -4.33 -4.12
CA SER A 161 -18.63 -3.16 -4.81
C SER A 161 -17.64 -2.00 -5.05
N TYR A 162 -16.37 -2.32 -5.30
CA TYR A 162 -15.44 -1.35 -5.89
C TYR A 162 -15.98 -0.83 -7.22
N THR A 163 -15.79 0.46 -7.50
CA THR A 163 -16.01 1.03 -8.83
C THR A 163 -14.83 1.89 -9.23
N LEU A 164 -14.57 1.99 -10.54
CA LEU A 164 -13.56 2.87 -11.12
C LEU A 164 -14.24 4.08 -11.76
N VAL A 165 -13.60 5.25 -11.69
CA VAL A 165 -13.92 6.41 -12.51
C VAL A 165 -12.88 6.56 -13.60
N ALA A 166 -13.33 6.74 -14.84
CA ALA A 166 -12.51 7.23 -15.93
C ALA A 166 -12.76 8.73 -16.12
N SER A 167 -11.69 9.51 -16.25
CA SER A 167 -11.75 10.97 -16.41
C SER A 167 -10.77 11.45 -17.49
N ALA A 168 -11.10 12.56 -18.15
CA ALA A 168 -10.24 13.22 -19.12
C ALA A 168 -10.59 14.72 -19.16
N ALA A 169 -9.59 15.60 -19.36
CA ALA A 169 -9.81 17.05 -19.34
C ALA A 169 -10.81 17.49 -20.43
N GLY A 170 -11.86 18.20 -20.02
CA GLY A 170 -12.91 18.71 -20.92
C GLY A 170 -13.93 17.67 -21.40
N ILE A 171 -13.91 16.44 -20.87
CA ILE A 171 -14.81 15.35 -21.24
C ILE A 171 -15.58 14.89 -20.00
N THR A 172 -16.87 14.58 -20.13
CA THR A 172 -17.68 14.05 -19.02
C THR A 172 -17.17 12.67 -18.60
N SER A 173 -16.93 12.46 -17.31
CA SER A 173 -16.39 11.21 -16.75
C SER A 173 -17.38 10.05 -16.78
N ALA A 174 -16.85 8.82 -16.70
CA ALA A 174 -17.62 7.58 -16.59
C ALA A 174 -17.35 6.89 -15.25
N ILE A 175 -18.34 6.18 -14.71
CA ILE A 175 -18.16 5.26 -13.57
C ILE A 175 -18.43 3.84 -14.08
N SER A 176 -17.62 2.87 -13.66
CA SER A 176 -17.79 1.46 -14.00
C SER A 176 -18.98 0.83 -13.28
N LEU A 177 -19.39 -0.36 -13.74
CA LEU A 177 -20.17 -1.27 -12.90
C LEU A 177 -19.36 -1.69 -11.66
N PRO A 178 -20.03 -2.05 -10.55
CA PRO A 178 -19.37 -2.55 -9.34
C PRO A 178 -18.75 -3.93 -9.56
N PHE A 179 -17.57 -4.14 -8.99
CA PHE A 179 -16.85 -5.42 -8.96
C PHE A 179 -16.26 -5.68 -7.57
N ASN A 180 -15.87 -6.92 -7.31
CA ASN A 180 -15.30 -7.33 -6.02
C ASN A 180 -13.83 -7.72 -6.15
N VAL A 181 -13.04 -7.36 -5.14
CA VAL A 181 -11.69 -7.91 -4.91
C VAL A 181 -11.84 -9.03 -3.88
N LEU A 182 -11.76 -10.27 -4.36
CA LEU A 182 -12.05 -11.47 -3.59
C LEU A 182 -10.80 -11.97 -2.86
N THR A 183 -10.97 -12.68 -1.75
CA THR A 183 -9.83 -13.27 -1.03
C THR A 183 -9.06 -14.28 -1.90
N SER A 184 -7.74 -14.29 -1.77
CA SER A 184 -6.83 -15.26 -2.39
C SER A 184 -5.74 -15.62 -1.40
N THR A 185 -5.72 -16.89 -0.98
CA THR A 185 -4.56 -17.47 -0.29
C THR A 185 -3.42 -17.63 -1.29
N VAL A 186 -2.23 -17.13 -0.96
CA VAL A 186 -1.09 -17.05 -1.88
C VAL A 186 0.11 -17.76 -1.24
N GLY A 187 0.74 -18.66 -1.99
CA GLY A 187 1.92 -19.40 -1.50
C GLY A 187 1.59 -20.40 -0.40
N TYR A 188 2.50 -20.55 0.56
CA TYR A 188 2.50 -21.62 1.56
C TYR A 188 1.86 -21.17 2.89
N ILE A 189 1.36 -22.13 3.68
CA ILE A 189 0.92 -21.88 5.06
C ILE A 189 2.17 -21.75 5.93
N SER A 190 2.33 -20.58 6.55
CA SER A 190 3.56 -20.21 7.26
C SER A 190 3.78 -20.91 8.60
N GLN A 191 2.72 -21.39 9.26
CA GLN A 191 2.76 -21.80 10.67
C GLN A 191 2.93 -23.30 10.91
N SER A 192 2.99 -24.14 9.86
CA SER A 192 3.09 -25.61 10.04
C SER A 192 3.85 -26.41 8.97
N GLU A 193 4.11 -25.87 7.78
CA GLU A 193 4.60 -26.68 6.63
C GLU A 193 6.09 -26.52 6.33
N ARG A 194 6.73 -25.43 6.77
CA ARG A 194 8.19 -25.27 6.74
C ARG A 194 8.71 -25.24 8.17
N GLY A 195 9.79 -25.96 8.42
CA GLY A 195 10.47 -25.98 9.72
C GLY A 195 11.19 -24.65 9.99
N VAL A 196 12.29 -24.71 10.74
CA VAL A 196 13.15 -23.54 10.90
C VAL A 196 13.72 -23.14 9.53
N GLY A 197 13.33 -21.96 9.04
CA GLY A 197 14.03 -21.31 7.93
C GLY A 197 15.35 -20.73 8.44
N TYR A 198 16.46 -21.25 7.93
CA TYR A 198 17.81 -20.83 8.25
C TYR A 198 18.25 -19.74 7.27
N GLU A 199 18.54 -18.54 7.78
CA GLU A 199 18.91 -17.39 6.97
C GLU A 199 20.38 -17.01 7.18
N ILE A 200 21.10 -16.75 6.10
CA ILE A 200 22.46 -16.18 6.11
C ILE A 200 22.50 -14.86 5.35
N VAL A 201 23.44 -14.00 5.72
CA VAL A 201 23.65 -12.68 5.10
C VAL A 201 25.09 -12.59 4.60
N ASN A 202 25.26 -12.31 3.32
CA ASN A 202 26.55 -12.08 2.67
C ASN A 202 27.04 -10.64 2.91
N LEU A 203 28.18 -10.49 3.58
CA LEU A 203 28.78 -9.20 3.94
C LEU A 203 29.80 -8.68 2.91
N THR A 204 30.11 -9.42 1.83
CA THR A 204 31.25 -9.10 0.95
C THR A 204 31.12 -7.76 0.20
N ASN A 205 29.89 -7.28 -0.02
CA ASN A 205 29.61 -6.09 -0.82
C ASN A 205 29.50 -4.78 -0.01
N LEU A 206 29.77 -4.81 1.30
CA LEU A 206 29.51 -3.68 2.21
C LEU A 206 30.31 -2.38 1.94
N GLY A 207 31.51 -2.50 1.36
CA GLY A 207 32.46 -1.39 1.28
C GLY A 207 33.02 -0.96 2.65
N SER A 208 33.94 0.01 2.65
CA SER A 208 34.58 0.52 3.89
C SER A 208 33.68 1.41 4.75
N ASN A 209 32.52 1.83 4.23
CA ASN A 209 31.51 2.64 4.91
C ASN A 209 30.32 1.80 5.43
N PHE A 210 30.26 0.51 5.13
CA PHE A 210 29.17 -0.41 5.49
C PHE A 210 27.79 -0.07 4.89
N GLN A 211 27.76 0.66 3.77
CA GLN A 211 26.53 1.12 3.10
C GLN A 211 26.10 0.26 1.91
N GLY A 212 26.93 -0.68 1.48
CA GLY A 212 26.63 -1.56 0.35
C GLY A 212 25.47 -2.53 0.63
N PHE A 213 24.83 -3.00 -0.44
CA PHE A 213 23.73 -3.95 -0.36
C PHE A 213 24.21 -5.33 0.12
N LEU A 214 23.47 -5.87 1.09
CA LEU A 214 23.66 -7.19 1.68
C LEU A 214 22.70 -8.19 1.03
N GLN A 215 23.21 -9.31 0.55
CA GLN A 215 22.38 -10.39 0.01
C GLN A 215 22.00 -11.35 1.14
N VAL A 216 20.70 -11.56 1.32
CA VAL A 216 20.13 -12.49 2.31
C VAL A 216 19.66 -13.74 1.60
N TYR A 217 20.09 -14.90 2.09
CA TYR A 217 19.73 -16.21 1.58
C TYR A 217 18.96 -17.00 2.62
N ILE A 218 18.05 -17.86 2.16
CA ILE A 218 17.38 -18.87 2.97
C ILE A 218 17.81 -20.27 2.51
N ASP A 219 17.83 -21.23 3.41
CA ASP A 219 18.07 -22.64 3.08
C ASP A 219 17.01 -23.19 2.10
N GLN A 220 17.46 -24.06 1.18
CA GLN A 220 16.58 -24.67 0.20
C GLN A 220 17.08 -26.02 -0.32
N GLU A 221 16.17 -26.74 -0.97
CA GLU A 221 16.46 -27.97 -1.73
C GLU A 221 17.47 -27.73 -2.87
N PRO A 222 18.28 -28.73 -3.27
CA PRO A 222 18.22 -30.14 -2.84
C PRO A 222 19.10 -30.51 -1.64
N ASN A 223 19.75 -29.54 -0.99
CA ASN A 223 20.59 -29.81 0.19
C ASN A 223 20.52 -28.65 1.20
N PRO A 224 19.40 -28.51 1.94
CA PRO A 224 19.26 -27.48 2.96
C PRO A 224 20.17 -27.75 4.17
N ILE A 225 20.56 -26.69 4.88
CA ILE A 225 21.37 -26.79 6.09
C ILE A 225 20.56 -27.32 7.27
N ASN A 226 21.21 -28.04 8.20
CA ASN A 226 20.60 -28.49 9.45
C ASN A 226 20.98 -27.59 10.65
N ALA A 227 20.31 -27.79 11.78
CA ALA A 227 20.49 -27.00 13.00
C ALA A 227 21.94 -26.95 13.50
N ASP A 228 22.61 -28.10 13.56
CA ASP A 228 23.96 -28.23 14.12
C ASP A 228 25.01 -27.56 13.23
N ALA A 229 24.88 -27.72 11.91
CA ALA A 229 25.71 -27.03 10.94
C ALA A 229 25.46 -25.50 10.97
N PHE A 230 24.19 -25.07 11.00
CA PHE A 230 23.84 -23.66 11.03
C PHE A 230 24.36 -22.94 12.28
N ALA A 231 24.32 -23.60 13.44
CA ALA A 231 24.82 -23.07 14.71
C ALA A 231 26.32 -22.71 14.70
N THR A 232 27.10 -23.24 13.74
CA THR A 232 28.52 -22.95 13.57
C THR A 232 28.86 -22.22 12.27
N TYR A 233 27.89 -22.01 11.38
CA TYR A 233 28.10 -21.55 10.00
C TYR A 233 28.88 -20.23 9.89
N SER A 234 28.52 -19.21 10.67
CA SER A 234 29.23 -17.91 10.67
C SER A 234 30.71 -18.01 11.05
N ALA A 235 31.08 -19.01 11.86
CA ALA A 235 32.46 -19.22 12.29
C ALA A 235 33.28 -19.99 11.25
N SER A 236 32.63 -20.79 10.40
CA SER A 236 33.26 -21.56 9.32
C SER A 236 33.27 -20.84 7.96
N HIS A 237 32.42 -19.83 7.74
CA HIS A 237 32.29 -19.10 6.47
C HIS A 237 32.58 -17.59 6.64
N PRO A 238 33.86 -17.16 6.68
CA PRO A 238 34.22 -15.76 6.80
C PRO A 238 33.61 -14.90 5.68
N GLY A 239 32.95 -13.81 6.06
CA GLY A 239 32.18 -12.97 5.12
C GLY A 239 30.68 -13.23 5.14
N TYR A 240 30.20 -14.25 5.85
CA TYR A 240 28.78 -14.47 6.12
C TYR A 240 28.45 -14.37 7.60
N ILE A 241 27.21 -13.97 7.91
CA ILE A 241 26.61 -14.09 9.25
C ILE A 241 25.26 -14.82 9.18
N SER A 242 24.96 -15.55 10.25
CA SER A 242 23.75 -16.32 10.45
C SER A 242 22.72 -15.48 11.19
N ASN A 243 21.53 -15.28 10.61
CA ASN A 243 20.41 -14.68 11.32
C ASN A 243 19.88 -15.62 12.41
N SER A 244 19.28 -15.07 13.46
CA SER A 244 18.46 -15.86 14.38
C SER A 244 17.35 -16.61 13.63
N PRO A 245 17.16 -17.93 13.87
CA PRO A 245 15.98 -18.68 13.46
C PRO A 245 14.66 -17.93 13.68
N ARG A 246 13.77 -17.91 12.68
CA ARG A 246 12.52 -17.13 12.70
C ARG A 246 11.29 -18.00 12.83
N TYR A 247 10.33 -17.58 13.65
CA TYR A 247 8.93 -18.01 13.59
C TYR A 247 8.11 -16.95 12.84
N ALA A 248 7.42 -17.36 11.77
CA ALA A 248 6.58 -16.48 10.96
C ALA A 248 5.22 -16.22 11.65
N ILE A 249 4.79 -14.95 11.66
CA ILE A 249 3.55 -14.50 12.31
C ILE A 249 2.46 -14.14 11.30
N PHE A 250 2.84 -13.75 10.08
CA PHE A 250 1.93 -13.83 8.93
C PHE A 250 1.44 -15.26 8.75
N ASP A 251 0.30 -15.48 8.09
CA ASP A 251 -0.33 -16.81 7.95
C ASP A 251 -0.07 -17.43 6.57
N TYR A 252 0.10 -16.57 5.57
CA TYR A 252 0.48 -16.94 4.21
C TYR A 252 1.57 -16.01 3.69
N ALA A 253 2.52 -16.57 2.96
CA ALA A 253 3.40 -15.78 2.12
C ALA A 253 3.73 -16.49 0.82
N ASN A 254 3.82 -15.71 -0.26
CA ASN A 254 4.34 -16.15 -1.53
C ASN A 254 5.60 -15.35 -1.84
N THR A 255 6.73 -16.03 -1.99
CA THR A 255 7.92 -15.38 -2.56
C THR A 255 7.76 -15.42 -4.06
N LEU A 256 7.50 -14.25 -4.64
CA LEU A 256 7.24 -14.11 -6.07
C LEU A 256 8.50 -14.33 -6.90
N GLY A 257 9.69 -14.03 -6.36
CA GLY A 257 10.99 -14.30 -6.98
C GLY A 257 12.14 -13.79 -6.12
N SER A 258 13.37 -13.85 -6.66
CA SER A 258 14.52 -13.18 -6.04
C SER A 258 14.44 -11.65 -6.19
N PRO A 259 15.17 -10.89 -5.33
CA PRO A 259 15.37 -9.45 -5.50
C PRO A 259 15.83 -9.09 -6.91
N ASN A 260 15.35 -7.97 -7.44
CA ASN A 260 15.64 -7.47 -8.80
C ASN A 260 15.31 -8.44 -9.95
N ALA A 261 14.57 -9.53 -9.70
CA ALA A 261 14.18 -10.50 -10.71
C ALA A 261 12.67 -10.46 -11.01
N ALA A 262 12.31 -10.90 -12.22
CA ALA A 262 10.93 -11.19 -12.58
C ALA A 262 10.37 -12.35 -11.71
N PRO A 263 9.04 -12.47 -11.57
CA PRO A 263 8.45 -13.56 -10.80
C PRO A 263 8.88 -14.96 -11.31
N GLY A 264 9.30 -15.82 -10.39
CA GLY A 264 9.87 -17.14 -10.67
C GLY A 264 10.48 -17.79 -9.41
N ALA A 265 11.30 -18.82 -9.62
CA ALA A 265 12.05 -19.44 -8.53
C ALA A 265 13.14 -18.50 -7.96
N LEU A 266 13.58 -18.76 -6.73
CA LEU A 266 14.75 -18.07 -6.16
C LEU A 266 16.02 -18.42 -6.97
N THR A 267 16.88 -17.43 -7.17
CA THR A 267 18.24 -17.63 -7.67
C THR A 267 19.00 -18.53 -6.70
N PRO A 268 19.42 -19.74 -7.11
CA PRO A 268 20.13 -20.66 -6.24
C PRO A 268 21.63 -20.34 -6.18
N PHE A 269 22.21 -20.60 -5.02
CA PHE A 269 23.63 -20.61 -4.73
C PHE A 269 23.95 -21.90 -3.97
N THR A 270 25.11 -22.51 -4.23
CA THR A 270 25.62 -23.62 -3.42
C THR A 270 26.99 -23.21 -2.90
N ASP A 271 27.17 -23.30 -1.58
CA ASP A 271 28.41 -22.90 -0.91
C ASP A 271 29.51 -23.98 -0.99
N GLU A 272 30.69 -23.65 -0.48
CA GLU A 272 31.84 -24.55 -0.38
C GLU A 272 31.63 -25.76 0.55
N SER A 273 30.65 -25.69 1.46
CA SER A 273 30.20 -26.81 2.29
C SER A 273 29.17 -27.70 1.58
N GLY A 274 28.69 -27.29 0.40
CA GLY A 274 27.70 -27.98 -0.41
C GLY A 274 26.24 -27.68 -0.04
N PHE A 275 25.96 -26.77 0.89
CA PHE A 275 24.58 -26.39 1.23
C PHE A 275 23.98 -25.52 0.13
N THR A 276 22.67 -25.67 -0.11
CA THR A 276 21.97 -24.91 -1.14
C THR A 276 21.11 -23.80 -0.54
N TRP A 277 21.23 -22.62 -1.13
CA TRP A 277 20.77 -21.34 -0.63
C TRP A 277 19.98 -20.58 -1.71
N GLY A 278 18.85 -19.99 -1.37
CA GLY A 278 18.03 -19.18 -2.27
C GLY A 278 18.08 -17.70 -1.89
N MET A 279 18.49 -16.83 -2.82
CA MET A 279 18.57 -15.39 -2.57
C MET A 279 17.17 -14.78 -2.40
N ILE A 280 16.77 -14.47 -1.17
CA ILE A 280 15.40 -14.08 -0.82
C ILE A 280 15.23 -12.57 -0.61
N ALA A 281 16.28 -11.85 -0.23
CA ALA A 281 16.24 -10.40 -0.01
C ALA A 281 17.59 -9.74 -0.34
N GLU A 282 17.55 -8.48 -0.75
CA GLU A 282 18.70 -7.60 -0.90
C GLU A 282 18.44 -6.36 -0.02
N VAL A 283 19.33 -6.09 0.93
CA VAL A 283 19.01 -5.20 2.05
C VAL A 283 20.10 -4.18 2.35
N GLN A 284 19.67 -3.02 2.86
CA GLN A 284 20.52 -2.06 3.55
C GLN A 284 20.03 -1.94 5.00
N ASN A 285 20.94 -2.11 5.96
CA ASN A 285 20.64 -2.14 7.39
C ASN A 285 21.32 -0.99 8.15
N TYR A 286 20.62 -0.41 9.12
CA TYR A 286 21.17 0.60 10.02
C TYR A 286 20.54 0.46 11.41
N ASP A 287 21.36 0.45 12.47
CA ASP A 287 20.85 0.47 13.84
C ASP A 287 20.59 1.90 14.31
N TRP A 288 19.32 2.24 14.54
CA TRP A 288 18.84 3.58 14.90
C TRP A 288 18.10 3.60 16.24
N PRO A 289 18.33 4.61 17.12
CA PRO A 289 19.37 5.63 17.03
C PRO A 289 20.76 5.06 17.34
N PHE A 290 21.75 5.43 16.54
CA PHE A 290 23.12 4.94 16.74
C PHE A 290 23.81 5.68 17.90
N ASN A 291 24.37 4.91 18.85
CA ASN A 291 25.31 5.39 19.85
C ASN A 291 26.36 4.29 20.10
N PRO A 292 27.67 4.53 19.88
CA PRO A 292 28.70 3.50 20.07
C PRO A 292 28.77 2.99 21.52
N ALA A 293 28.35 3.78 22.51
CA ALA A 293 28.30 3.35 23.91
C ALA A 293 27.30 2.19 24.16
N ASN A 294 26.34 1.96 23.25
CA ASN A 294 25.40 0.86 23.34
C ASN A 294 26.03 -0.50 22.93
N TYR A 295 27.26 -0.50 22.39
CA TYR A 295 27.96 -1.67 21.87
C TYR A 295 29.34 -1.89 22.55
N PRO A 296 29.40 -2.00 23.89
CA PRO A 296 30.66 -2.03 24.64
C PRO A 296 31.53 -3.28 24.40
N THR A 297 30.99 -4.30 23.74
CA THR A 297 31.69 -5.55 23.38
C THR A 297 32.44 -5.46 22.05
N ILE A 298 32.19 -4.44 21.22
CA ILE A 298 32.86 -4.25 19.93
C ILE A 298 34.10 -3.37 20.15
N VAL A 299 35.28 -3.90 19.84
CA VAL A 299 36.58 -3.22 20.05
C VAL A 299 37.39 -3.27 18.75
N PRO A 300 37.81 -2.13 18.15
CA PRO A 300 37.49 -0.76 18.56
C PRO A 300 35.98 -0.48 18.48
N ALA A 301 35.52 0.53 19.23
CA ALA A 301 34.11 0.93 19.25
C ALA A 301 33.58 1.20 17.83
N PRO A 302 32.33 0.84 17.50
CA PRO A 302 31.82 0.93 16.15
C PRO A 302 31.75 2.37 15.69
N ILE A 303 31.99 2.60 14.39
CA ILE A 303 32.11 3.96 13.84
C ILE A 303 30.78 4.52 13.30
N SER A 304 29.79 3.67 13.06
CA SER A 304 28.49 4.07 12.49
C SER A 304 27.38 3.05 12.75
N GLY A 305 26.12 3.49 12.70
CA GLY A 305 24.94 2.62 12.71
C GLY A 305 24.87 1.69 11.49
N TRP A 306 25.54 2.04 10.39
CA TRP A 306 25.75 1.20 9.21
C TRP A 306 26.61 -0.02 9.55
N GLN A 307 27.71 0.15 10.30
CA GLN A 307 28.58 -0.97 10.69
C GLN A 307 27.83 -2.01 11.53
N VAL A 308 27.17 -1.57 12.60
CA VAL A 308 26.43 -2.48 13.50
C VAL A 308 25.15 -3.02 12.84
N GLY A 309 24.46 -2.21 12.04
CA GLY A 309 23.33 -2.63 11.22
C GLY A 309 23.70 -3.73 10.24
N ALA A 310 24.89 -3.68 9.65
CA ALA A 310 25.39 -4.74 8.79
C ALA A 310 25.86 -6.00 9.53
N GLN A 311 26.49 -5.86 10.70
CA GLN A 311 27.28 -6.95 11.32
C GLN A 311 26.66 -7.61 12.56
N ALA A 312 25.85 -6.88 13.35
CA ALA A 312 25.19 -7.45 14.53
C ALA A 312 23.96 -8.29 14.14
N VAL A 313 23.60 -9.33 14.90
CA VAL A 313 22.34 -10.07 14.68
C VAL A 313 21.19 -9.44 15.48
N THR A 314 21.47 -9.03 16.72
CA THR A 314 20.53 -8.39 17.65
C THR A 314 20.89 -6.92 17.87
N VAL A 315 19.94 -6.14 18.40
CA VAL A 315 20.13 -4.71 18.71
C VAL A 315 19.97 -4.40 20.20
N PRO A 316 20.63 -3.35 20.71
CA PRO A 316 20.47 -2.90 22.09
C PRO A 316 19.05 -2.43 22.42
N ALA A 317 18.74 -2.35 23.72
CA ALA A 317 17.50 -1.75 24.22
C ALA A 317 17.37 -0.28 23.77
N GLY A 318 16.19 0.11 23.28
CA GLY A 318 15.93 1.47 22.78
C GLY A 318 16.45 1.74 21.36
N VAL A 319 17.00 0.72 20.69
CA VAL A 319 17.50 0.75 19.31
C VAL A 319 16.69 -0.23 18.46
N VAL A 320 16.47 0.12 17.20
CA VAL A 320 15.93 -0.79 16.17
C VAL A 320 16.93 -0.93 15.03
N LYS A 321 17.05 -2.13 14.47
CA LYS A 321 17.70 -2.32 13.17
C LYS A 321 16.70 -1.97 12.08
N TYR A 322 16.79 -0.78 11.50
CA TYR A 322 16.02 -0.43 10.32
C TYR A 322 16.60 -1.13 9.09
N THR A 323 15.72 -1.60 8.21
CA THR A 323 16.07 -2.29 6.98
C THR A 323 15.26 -1.72 5.81
N SER A 324 15.96 -1.18 4.81
CA SER A 324 15.40 -1.00 3.45
C SER A 324 15.55 -2.35 2.74
N ASN A 325 14.43 -3.05 2.53
CA ASN A 325 14.42 -4.47 2.15
C ASN A 325 13.81 -4.69 0.76
N ASN A 326 14.66 -4.85 -0.27
CA ASN A 326 14.23 -5.31 -1.58
C ASN A 326 13.93 -6.82 -1.50
N LYS A 327 12.64 -7.15 -1.48
CA LYS A 327 12.15 -8.51 -1.30
C LYS A 327 10.86 -8.71 -2.08
N ASN A 328 10.94 -9.50 -3.15
CA ASN A 328 9.79 -9.83 -3.97
C ASN A 328 8.91 -10.91 -3.29
N GLN A 329 8.22 -10.51 -2.23
CA GLN A 329 7.31 -11.34 -1.44
C GLN A 329 5.94 -10.65 -1.36
N LEU A 330 4.87 -11.42 -1.26
CA LEU A 330 3.56 -10.98 -0.82
C LEU A 330 3.22 -11.70 0.49
N THR A 331 2.65 -10.96 1.44
CA THR A 331 2.37 -11.46 2.79
C THR A 331 0.91 -11.18 3.16
N LEU A 332 0.22 -12.18 3.71
CA LEU A 332 -1.18 -12.10 4.12
C LEU A 332 -1.32 -12.46 5.60
N PHE A 333 -2.05 -11.62 6.32
CA PHE A 333 -2.48 -11.83 7.70
C PHE A 333 -4.00 -12.05 7.74
N THR A 334 -4.44 -13.17 8.29
CA THR A 334 -5.87 -13.52 8.44
C THR A 334 -6.43 -13.00 9.77
N PRO A 335 -7.75 -12.81 9.90
CA PRO A 335 -8.37 -12.48 11.18
C PRO A 335 -8.40 -13.66 12.15
N THR A 336 -8.41 -14.89 11.62
CA THR A 336 -8.53 -16.13 12.40
C THR A 336 -7.51 -17.20 11.98
N ASN A 337 -7.22 -18.12 12.89
CA ASN A 337 -6.43 -19.32 12.61
C ASN A 337 -7.25 -20.38 11.86
N SER A 338 -6.64 -21.54 11.58
CA SER A 338 -7.29 -22.68 10.90
C SER A 338 -8.47 -23.30 11.67
N SER A 339 -8.57 -23.06 12.98
CA SER A 339 -9.72 -23.45 13.83
C SER A 339 -10.82 -22.39 13.88
N GLY A 340 -10.63 -21.23 13.23
CA GLY A 340 -11.57 -20.10 13.25
C GLY A 340 -11.45 -19.19 14.48
N GLU A 341 -10.41 -19.34 15.31
CA GLU A 341 -10.18 -18.52 16.50
C GLU A 341 -9.46 -17.21 16.11
N PRO A 342 -9.87 -16.04 16.65
CA PRO A 342 -9.23 -14.76 16.35
C PRO A 342 -7.74 -14.72 16.72
N ILE A 343 -6.89 -14.20 15.82
CA ILE A 343 -5.45 -14.07 16.05
C ILE A 343 -5.14 -12.65 16.55
N LEU A 344 -4.54 -12.56 17.75
CA LEU A 344 -4.03 -11.30 18.29
C LEU A 344 -2.82 -10.85 17.45
N ARG A 345 -2.86 -9.63 16.90
CA ARG A 345 -1.78 -9.01 16.15
C ARG A 345 -1.10 -7.93 16.96
N PHE A 346 0.19 -7.74 16.68
CA PHE A 346 1.08 -6.85 17.41
C PHE A 346 1.54 -5.71 16.49
N PHE A 347 1.36 -4.48 16.96
CA PHE A 347 1.59 -3.27 16.18
C PHE A 347 2.54 -2.32 16.90
N ILE A 348 3.32 -1.60 16.11
CA ILE A 348 4.15 -0.50 16.57
C ILE A 348 3.80 0.75 15.77
N THR A 349 3.58 1.85 16.46
CA THR A 349 3.49 3.18 15.83
C THR A 349 4.72 3.98 16.22
N ASP A 350 5.46 4.48 15.24
CA ASP A 350 6.61 5.34 15.49
C ASP A 350 6.21 6.78 15.87
N GLN A 351 7.20 7.58 16.29
CA GLN A 351 6.98 8.97 16.69
C GLN A 351 6.49 9.91 15.57
N TRP A 352 6.55 9.48 14.30
CA TRP A 352 6.05 10.24 13.14
C TRP A 352 4.65 9.80 12.71
N GLY A 353 4.16 8.66 13.22
CA GLY A 353 2.84 8.11 12.93
C GLY A 353 2.82 7.02 11.86
N ASN A 354 3.97 6.45 11.47
CA ASN A 354 3.97 5.26 10.61
C ASN A 354 3.58 4.04 11.45
N LEU A 355 2.77 3.16 10.86
CA LEU A 355 2.27 1.95 11.52
C LEU A 355 2.96 0.72 10.94
N TYR A 356 3.48 -0.12 11.83
CA TYR A 356 4.14 -1.37 11.51
C TYR A 356 3.44 -2.54 12.21
N MET A 357 3.45 -3.71 11.57
CA MET A 357 2.91 -4.94 12.14
C MET A 357 3.99 -6.02 12.21
N MET A 358 4.00 -6.76 13.32
CA MET A 358 4.96 -7.82 13.61
C MET A 358 4.79 -8.99 12.64
N LYS A 359 5.84 -9.28 11.86
CA LYS A 359 5.83 -10.32 10.82
C LYS A 359 6.56 -11.60 11.22
N SER A 360 7.52 -11.52 12.14
CA SER A 360 8.21 -12.69 12.69
C SER A 360 8.80 -12.42 14.07
N ALA A 361 9.00 -13.47 14.85
CA ALA A 361 9.74 -13.47 16.11
C ALA A 361 10.92 -14.43 16.02
N ASN A 362 11.79 -14.44 17.04
CA ASN A 362 12.73 -15.53 17.26
C ASN A 362 11.97 -16.88 17.36
N TYR A 363 12.51 -17.96 16.78
CA TYR A 363 11.85 -19.27 16.76
C TYR A 363 11.58 -19.86 18.16
N ALA A 364 12.35 -19.46 19.18
CA ALA A 364 12.08 -19.84 20.56
C ALA A 364 10.72 -19.32 21.11
N ASN A 365 10.17 -18.27 20.47
CA ASN A 365 8.97 -17.56 20.86
C ASN A 365 7.73 -17.97 20.03
N SER A 366 7.65 -19.22 19.60
CA SER A 366 6.63 -19.74 18.66
C SER A 366 5.23 -20.02 19.22
N THR A 367 4.91 -19.60 20.45
CA THR A 367 3.57 -19.77 21.05
C THR A 367 2.94 -18.41 21.38
N PRO A 368 1.59 -18.28 21.39
CA PRO A 368 0.92 -16.98 21.62
C PRO A 368 1.39 -16.22 22.87
N ASP A 369 1.51 -16.91 24.01
CA ASP A 369 1.99 -16.30 25.26
C ASP A 369 3.45 -15.82 25.16
N LYS A 370 4.31 -16.56 24.43
CA LYS A 370 5.70 -16.17 24.21
C LYS A 370 5.83 -15.03 23.20
N LEU A 371 4.99 -14.99 22.17
CA LEU A 371 4.91 -13.87 21.22
C LEU A 371 4.54 -12.59 21.97
N LEU A 372 3.51 -12.65 22.82
CA LEU A 372 3.11 -11.53 23.68
C LEU A 372 4.25 -11.12 24.63
N ALA A 373 4.90 -12.07 25.30
CA ALA A 373 6.03 -11.76 26.19
C ALA A 373 7.24 -11.15 25.43
N ALA A 374 7.53 -11.62 24.21
CA ALA A 374 8.58 -11.07 23.36
C ALA A 374 8.25 -9.65 22.89
N PHE A 375 6.99 -9.40 22.50
CA PHE A 375 6.50 -8.07 22.15
C PHE A 375 6.54 -7.11 23.34
N GLU A 376 6.11 -7.54 24.53
CA GLU A 376 6.10 -6.69 25.73
C GLU A 376 7.50 -6.41 26.29
N SER A 377 8.44 -7.36 26.17
CA SER A 377 9.84 -7.16 26.58
C SER A 377 10.69 -6.30 25.63
N ALA A 378 10.23 -6.07 24.40
CA ALA A 378 10.89 -5.15 23.46
C ALA A 378 10.95 -3.71 24.01
N ILE A 379 12.16 -3.15 24.08
CA ILE A 379 12.39 -1.75 24.49
C ILE A 379 12.60 -0.94 23.21
N LEU A 380 11.59 -0.14 22.86
CA LEU A 380 11.58 0.66 21.63
C LEU A 380 12.26 2.03 21.80
N PRO A 381 12.61 2.72 20.70
CA PRO A 381 13.09 4.11 20.75
C PRO A 381 12.08 5.06 21.41
N ILE A 382 12.57 6.19 21.91
CA ILE A 382 11.73 7.19 22.59
C ILE A 382 10.65 7.72 21.63
N GLY A 383 9.42 7.88 22.14
CA GLY A 383 8.27 8.37 21.38
C GLY A 383 7.51 7.29 20.60
N TRP A 384 8.03 6.06 20.53
CA TRP A 384 7.37 4.94 19.88
C TRP A 384 6.38 4.25 20.82
N THR A 385 5.32 3.66 20.26
CA THR A 385 4.25 3.03 21.05
C THR A 385 3.92 1.62 20.55
N LYS A 386 3.50 0.77 21.48
CA LYS A 386 3.04 -0.60 21.24
C LYS A 386 1.52 -0.67 21.36
N SER A 387 0.87 -1.43 20.49
CA SER A 387 -0.54 -1.79 20.63
C SER A 387 -0.82 -3.19 20.09
N THR A 388 -1.96 -3.77 20.49
CA THR A 388 -2.43 -5.07 19.99
C THR A 388 -3.89 -4.96 19.56
N ALA A 389 -4.27 -5.72 18.53
CA ALA A 389 -5.64 -5.77 18.03
C ALA A 389 -5.92 -7.06 17.27
N TYR A 390 -7.20 -7.36 17.06
CA TYR A 390 -7.65 -8.40 16.13
C TYR A 390 -7.98 -7.75 14.77
N LEU A 391 -7.64 -8.43 13.67
CA LEU A 391 -8.04 -7.97 12.34
C LEU A 391 -9.53 -8.27 12.12
N THR A 392 -10.24 -7.38 11.42
CA THR A 392 -11.65 -7.59 11.03
C THR A 392 -11.80 -8.33 9.70
N GLN A 393 -10.75 -8.30 8.86
CA GLN A 393 -10.67 -9.04 7.60
C GLN A 393 -9.22 -9.35 7.23
N ASN A 394 -9.02 -10.12 6.17
CA ASN A 394 -7.70 -10.41 5.61
C ASN A 394 -6.96 -9.11 5.24
N LEU A 395 -5.72 -8.97 5.74
CA LEU A 395 -4.83 -7.84 5.45
C LEU A 395 -3.67 -8.33 4.58
N TYR A 396 -3.60 -7.82 3.35
CA TYR A 396 -2.48 -8.06 2.44
C TYR A 396 -1.45 -6.94 2.70
N VAL A 397 -0.22 -7.27 3.09
CA VAL A 397 0.80 -6.24 3.27
C VAL A 397 1.25 -5.77 1.90
N ASN A 398 1.02 -4.48 1.64
CA ASN A 398 1.39 -3.84 0.40
C ASN A 398 2.75 -3.11 0.56
N PRO A 399 3.85 -3.61 -0.02
CA PRO A 399 5.13 -2.92 -0.01
C PRO A 399 5.11 -1.67 -0.89
N SER A 400 6.17 -0.87 -0.82
CA SER A 400 6.42 0.13 -1.85
C SER A 400 6.98 -0.57 -3.08
N TYR A 401 6.29 -0.49 -4.22
CA TYR A 401 6.87 -0.85 -5.51
C TYR A 401 7.51 0.40 -6.10
N GLY A 402 8.74 0.30 -6.60
CA GLY A 402 9.19 1.31 -7.57
C GLY A 402 8.33 1.17 -8.84
N GLY A 403 7.93 2.27 -9.47
CA GLY A 403 6.96 2.18 -10.57
C GLY A 403 7.44 1.38 -11.79
N GLU A 404 6.53 1.12 -12.73
CA GLU A 404 6.68 0.59 -14.11
C GLU A 404 7.89 -0.32 -14.43
N SER A 405 9.12 0.20 -14.51
CA SER A 405 10.33 -0.59 -14.80
C SER A 405 10.90 -1.37 -13.61
N ASN A 406 10.42 -1.13 -12.38
CA ASN A 406 10.99 -1.65 -11.14
C ASN A 406 10.09 -2.75 -10.55
N THR A 407 10.22 -3.98 -11.04
CA THR A 407 9.31 -5.10 -10.69
C THR A 407 9.51 -5.67 -9.27
N TYR A 408 10.17 -4.96 -8.37
CA TYR A 408 10.47 -5.43 -7.02
C TYR A 408 9.74 -4.64 -5.92
N ALA A 409 9.25 -5.40 -4.95
CA ALA A 409 8.71 -4.89 -3.71
C ALA A 409 9.84 -4.46 -2.78
N SER A 410 9.78 -3.22 -2.30
CA SER A 410 10.61 -2.69 -1.23
C SER A 410 9.80 -2.56 0.05
N TYR A 411 10.25 -3.23 1.11
CA TYR A 411 9.67 -3.15 2.43
C TYR A 411 10.53 -2.23 3.32
N GLN A 412 9.89 -1.28 3.98
CA GLN A 412 10.47 -0.63 5.16
C GLN A 412 10.20 -1.56 6.35
N GLU A 413 11.27 -2.09 6.93
CA GLU A 413 11.21 -3.06 8.02
C GLU A 413 12.10 -2.63 9.18
N PHE A 414 11.89 -3.23 10.35
CA PHE A 414 12.90 -3.18 11.39
C PHE A 414 12.90 -4.43 12.29
N ARG A 415 13.99 -4.62 13.04
CA ARG A 415 14.07 -5.54 14.19
C ARG A 415 14.22 -4.79 15.51
N ASP A 416 13.60 -5.28 16.57
CA ASP A 416 13.67 -4.70 17.91
C ASP A 416 14.64 -5.44 18.86
N SER A 417 14.79 -4.92 20.08
CA SER A 417 15.69 -5.48 21.11
C SER A 417 15.29 -6.85 21.66
N ALA A 418 14.11 -7.37 21.30
CA ALA A 418 13.64 -8.71 21.67
C ALA A 418 13.68 -9.68 20.48
N ASP A 419 14.38 -9.29 19.39
CA ASP A 419 14.49 -10.06 18.14
C ASP A 419 13.14 -10.33 17.47
N ASN A 420 12.17 -9.41 17.61
CA ASN A 420 10.98 -9.36 16.78
C ASN A 420 11.27 -8.57 15.51
N SER A 421 10.59 -8.88 14.40
CA SER A 421 10.70 -8.15 13.14
C SER A 421 9.33 -7.66 12.68
N TYR A 422 9.30 -6.44 12.16
CA TYR A 422 8.08 -5.75 11.75
C TYR A 422 8.22 -5.27 10.30
N CYS A 423 7.09 -5.19 9.62
CA CYS A 423 6.98 -4.57 8.30
C CYS A 423 6.02 -3.37 8.39
N GLN A 424 6.30 -2.31 7.65
CA GLN A 424 5.40 -1.17 7.56
C GLN A 424 4.09 -1.57 6.86
N ILE A 425 2.97 -1.14 7.41
CA ILE A 425 1.62 -1.37 6.87
C ILE A 425 0.82 -0.08 6.63
N ALA A 426 1.26 1.05 7.19
CA ALA A 426 0.76 2.37 6.83
C ALA A 426 1.85 3.45 6.96
N TRP A 427 1.80 4.43 6.06
CA TRP A 427 2.66 5.60 6.06
C TRP A 427 2.01 6.74 6.83
N SER A 428 2.83 7.54 7.53
CA SER A 428 2.36 8.75 8.19
C SER A 428 1.98 9.81 7.16
N SER A 429 0.96 10.61 7.48
CA SER A 429 0.64 11.82 6.71
C SER A 429 1.69 12.92 6.85
N THR A 430 2.70 12.75 7.72
CA THR A 430 3.79 13.73 7.90
C THR A 430 4.93 13.56 6.91
N GLY A 431 5.02 12.41 6.23
CA GLY A 431 6.07 12.10 5.25
C GLY A 431 7.45 11.82 5.84
N ASN A 432 7.56 11.66 7.15
CA ASN A 432 8.80 11.34 7.86
C ASN A 432 8.85 9.86 8.26
N SER A 433 10.03 9.25 8.23
CA SER A 433 10.33 7.91 8.75
C SER A 433 11.74 7.87 9.37
N ILE A 434 12.25 6.67 9.66
CA ILE A 434 13.64 6.48 10.13
C ILE A 434 14.65 6.88 9.06
N ALA A 435 14.33 6.73 7.76
CA ALA A 435 15.28 6.93 6.67
C ALA A 435 15.91 8.34 6.68
N GLN A 436 15.12 9.38 6.93
CA GLN A 436 15.61 10.77 7.04
C GLN A 436 16.51 11.02 8.26
N GLN A 437 16.55 10.10 9.24
CA GLN A 437 17.39 10.21 10.44
C GLN A 437 18.76 9.55 10.25
N ILE A 438 19.03 8.93 9.10
CA ILE A 438 20.25 8.19 8.80
C ILE A 438 21.17 9.04 7.94
N LEU A 439 22.40 9.28 8.43
CA LEU A 439 23.40 10.04 7.70
C LEU A 439 23.90 9.29 6.46
N TYR A 440 23.71 9.93 5.30
CA TYR A 440 24.03 9.47 3.94
C TYR A 440 23.17 8.28 3.47
N PRO A 441 22.76 8.26 2.19
CA PRO A 441 21.37 7.99 1.87
C PRO A 441 20.95 6.53 2.09
N MET A 442 20.26 6.30 3.20
CA MET A 442 19.27 5.24 3.28
C MET A 442 18.09 5.61 2.36
N PRO A 443 17.64 4.75 1.45
CA PRO A 443 16.52 5.05 0.56
C PRO A 443 15.24 5.46 1.31
N ILE A 444 14.65 6.58 0.90
CA ILE A 444 13.39 7.10 1.41
C ILE A 444 12.28 6.66 0.45
N TRP A 445 11.38 5.79 0.91
CA TRP A 445 10.29 5.25 0.10
C TRP A 445 8.93 5.84 0.50
N ALA A 446 8.16 6.25 -0.51
CA ALA A 446 6.75 6.59 -0.40
C ALA A 446 5.90 5.36 -0.05
N GLY A 447 4.63 5.60 0.26
CA GLY A 447 3.60 4.58 0.24
C GLY A 447 3.01 4.38 -1.15
N ALA A 448 2.38 3.25 -1.38
CA ALA A 448 1.63 2.98 -2.61
C ALA A 448 0.40 3.91 -2.79
N ALA A 449 -0.09 4.52 -1.70
CA ALA A 449 -1.03 5.64 -1.76
C ALA A 449 -0.26 6.96 -1.82
N GLY A 450 -0.78 7.95 -2.56
CA GLY A 450 -0.13 9.25 -2.76
C GLY A 450 0.37 9.87 -1.46
N SER A 451 1.69 10.04 -1.36
CA SER A 451 2.42 10.30 -0.13
C SER A 451 3.09 11.67 -0.12
N LEU A 452 3.18 12.26 1.07
CA LEU A 452 4.19 13.28 1.36
C LEU A 452 5.53 12.56 1.57
N VAL A 453 6.60 13.02 0.91
CA VAL A 453 7.94 12.43 1.04
C VAL A 453 8.95 13.53 1.34
N ASN A 454 9.43 13.58 2.58
CA ASN A 454 10.41 14.59 3.00
C ASN A 454 11.84 14.06 2.84
N GLY A 455 12.73 14.87 2.28
CA GLY A 455 14.17 14.64 2.29
C GLY A 455 14.84 15.22 3.54
N THR A 456 16.14 15.42 3.42
CA THR A 456 17.06 16.00 4.40
C THR A 456 17.80 17.18 3.76
N THR A 457 18.71 17.83 4.48
CA THR A 457 19.64 18.80 3.85
C THR A 457 20.89 18.14 3.25
N GLY A 458 20.89 16.81 3.12
CA GLY A 458 21.98 15.98 2.62
C GLY A 458 21.83 15.67 1.13
N ASN A 459 22.40 14.53 0.70
CA ASN A 459 22.16 13.99 -0.64
C ASN A 459 21.26 12.76 -0.47
N ASP A 460 20.02 12.84 -0.91
CA ASP A 460 19.00 11.82 -0.69
C ASP A 460 18.76 10.94 -1.91
N ILE A 461 18.21 9.75 -1.66
CA ILE A 461 17.65 8.87 -2.68
C ILE A 461 16.18 8.65 -2.30
N MET A 462 15.27 9.16 -3.13
CA MET A 462 13.83 9.20 -2.87
C MET A 462 13.07 8.43 -3.95
N TYR A 463 12.18 7.54 -3.53
CA TYR A 463 11.36 6.71 -4.43
C TYR A 463 9.87 6.91 -4.11
N GLY A 464 9.11 7.26 -5.13
CA GLY A 464 7.65 7.15 -5.14
C GLY A 464 7.17 5.73 -5.40
N SER A 465 5.86 5.57 -5.51
CA SER A 465 5.25 4.27 -5.79
C SER A 465 4.12 4.36 -6.81
N THR A 466 2.93 3.80 -6.53
CA THR A 466 1.75 3.88 -7.42
C THR A 466 0.88 5.12 -7.20
N GLY A 467 1.18 5.89 -6.17
CA GLY A 467 0.44 7.08 -5.77
C GLY A 467 0.77 8.33 -6.58
N ASN A 468 0.05 9.41 -6.30
CA ASN A 468 0.46 10.75 -6.71
C ASN A 468 1.29 11.35 -5.57
N ASP A 469 2.61 11.25 -5.66
CA ASP A 469 3.53 11.57 -4.56
C ASP A 469 4.03 13.03 -4.65
N GLN A 470 4.25 13.64 -3.47
CA GLN A 470 4.79 15.01 -3.34
C GLN A 470 6.12 14.98 -2.58
N PHE A 471 7.19 15.31 -3.28
CA PHE A 471 8.57 15.25 -2.78
C PHE A 471 9.07 16.61 -2.33
N TYR A 472 9.66 16.67 -1.13
CA TYR A 472 10.29 17.85 -0.56
C TYR A 472 11.78 17.55 -0.31
N PRO A 473 12.64 17.60 -1.34
CA PRO A 473 14.05 17.20 -1.25
C PRO A 473 14.96 18.21 -0.55
N LEU A 474 14.46 19.40 -0.18
CA LEU A 474 15.24 20.47 0.48
C LEU A 474 16.57 20.77 -0.25
N THR A 475 17.65 21.05 0.47
CA THR A 475 18.99 21.32 -0.11
C THR A 475 19.77 20.03 -0.29
N GLY A 476 20.39 19.80 -1.45
CA GLY A 476 21.09 18.54 -1.68
C GLY A 476 21.49 18.24 -3.12
N GLN A 477 22.22 17.14 -3.31
CA GLN A 477 22.34 16.44 -4.60
C GLN A 477 21.50 15.16 -4.58
N ASP A 478 20.25 15.24 -5.03
CA ASP A 478 19.28 14.17 -4.79
C ASP A 478 18.90 13.42 -6.06
N SER A 479 18.62 12.13 -5.89
CA SER A 479 18.00 11.28 -6.90
C SER A 479 16.55 11.04 -6.51
N ILE A 480 15.60 11.53 -7.31
CA ILE A 480 14.17 11.41 -7.05
C ILE A 480 13.53 10.69 -8.22
N ASP A 481 12.91 9.55 -7.94
CA ASP A 481 12.13 8.79 -8.90
C ASP A 481 10.68 8.74 -8.44
N GLY A 482 9.76 9.37 -9.18
CA GLY A 482 8.35 9.46 -8.82
C GLY A 482 7.60 8.12 -8.81
N GLY A 483 8.11 7.10 -9.48
CA GLY A 483 7.34 5.87 -9.70
C GLY A 483 6.25 6.06 -10.76
N SER A 484 5.08 5.46 -10.54
CA SER A 484 3.87 5.65 -11.37
C SER A 484 3.03 6.82 -10.82
N GLY A 485 1.86 7.08 -11.38
CA GLY A 485 0.98 8.16 -10.92
C GLY A 485 1.38 9.54 -11.46
N ILE A 486 0.98 10.59 -10.74
CA ILE A 486 1.24 12.00 -11.08
C ILE A 486 2.05 12.63 -9.94
N ASN A 487 3.34 12.81 -10.17
CA ASN A 487 4.30 13.15 -9.11
C ASN A 487 4.78 14.60 -9.20
N THR A 488 4.94 15.21 -8.03
CA THR A 488 5.33 16.62 -7.89
C THR A 488 6.56 16.78 -7.01
N VAL A 489 7.58 17.48 -7.50
CA VAL A 489 8.72 17.92 -6.68
C VAL A 489 8.51 19.38 -6.28
N VAL A 490 8.67 19.68 -4.98
CA VAL A 490 8.51 21.03 -4.43
C VAL A 490 9.87 21.63 -4.12
N LEU A 491 10.15 22.80 -4.68
CA LEU A 491 11.40 23.55 -4.54
C LEU A 491 11.15 24.90 -3.85
N THR A 492 12.14 25.40 -3.12
CA THR A 492 11.93 26.50 -2.15
C THR A 492 11.96 27.90 -2.78
N GLY A 493 12.64 28.06 -3.91
CA GLY A 493 12.84 29.33 -4.60
C GLY A 493 11.88 29.56 -5.78
N ASN A 494 12.01 30.74 -6.38
CA ASN A 494 11.29 31.10 -7.61
C ASN A 494 11.92 30.40 -8.83
N SER A 495 11.09 30.08 -9.82
CA SER A 495 11.46 29.38 -11.04
C SER A 495 12.61 30.01 -11.84
N SER A 496 12.80 31.34 -11.75
CA SER A 496 13.91 32.06 -12.38
C SER A 496 15.29 31.81 -11.75
N GLN A 497 15.34 31.15 -10.58
CA GLN A 497 16.57 30.82 -9.86
C GLN A 497 17.12 29.43 -10.23
N TYR A 498 16.38 28.63 -11.02
CA TYR A 498 16.73 27.26 -11.35
C TYR A 498 17.00 27.10 -12.85
N THR A 499 17.98 26.27 -13.18
CA THR A 499 18.25 25.79 -14.54
C THR A 499 17.73 24.37 -14.67
N LEU A 500 16.89 24.12 -15.67
CA LEU A 500 16.32 22.80 -15.95
C LEU A 500 16.93 22.26 -17.25
N THR A 501 17.44 21.03 -17.20
CA THR A 501 18.03 20.34 -18.36
C THR A 501 17.43 18.94 -18.45
N SER A 502 16.58 18.69 -19.45
CA SER A 502 15.99 17.36 -19.71
C SER A 502 16.79 16.59 -20.76
N SER A 503 16.98 15.28 -20.52
CA SER A 503 17.65 14.35 -21.41
C SER A 503 17.00 12.97 -21.29
N GLY A 504 16.23 12.57 -22.31
CA GLY A 504 15.35 11.39 -22.20
C GLY A 504 14.33 11.57 -21.08
N ASN A 505 14.10 10.52 -20.30
CA ASN A 505 13.12 10.51 -19.20
C ASN A 505 13.65 11.17 -17.90
N THR A 506 14.83 11.77 -17.94
CA THR A 506 15.50 12.39 -16.79
C THR A 506 15.55 13.91 -16.94
N THR A 507 15.17 14.64 -15.89
CA THR A 507 15.32 16.09 -15.79
C THR A 507 16.28 16.43 -14.66
N SER A 508 17.38 17.10 -14.99
CA SER A 508 18.28 17.72 -14.00
C SER A 508 17.78 19.13 -13.67
N VAL A 509 17.74 19.46 -12.38
CA VAL A 509 17.33 20.78 -11.87
C VAL A 509 18.42 21.31 -10.97
N VAL A 510 19.03 22.46 -11.31
CA VAL A 510 20.13 23.07 -10.54
C VAL A 510 19.74 24.47 -10.10
N GLY A 511 19.84 24.78 -8.80
CA GLY A 511 19.49 26.09 -8.25
C GLY A 511 19.84 26.23 -6.75
N PRO A 512 19.15 27.12 -6.01
CA PRO A 512 19.39 27.36 -4.57
C PRO A 512 19.31 26.10 -3.69
N ASP A 513 18.45 25.16 -4.05
CA ASP A 513 18.27 23.87 -3.38
C ASP A 513 19.37 22.85 -3.74
N GLY A 514 20.40 23.22 -4.50
CA GLY A 514 21.40 22.29 -5.03
C GLY A 514 20.97 21.68 -6.36
N SER A 515 21.24 20.38 -6.56
CA SER A 515 21.02 19.67 -7.83
C SER A 515 20.08 18.48 -7.64
N LYS A 516 18.98 18.41 -8.40
CA LYS A 516 18.06 17.27 -8.37
C LYS A 516 18.13 16.51 -9.67
N THR A 517 18.15 15.18 -9.60
CA THR A 517 18.00 14.27 -10.74
C THR A 517 16.61 13.66 -10.65
N LEU A 518 15.72 14.04 -11.56
CA LEU A 518 14.31 13.70 -11.52
C LEU A 518 13.96 12.69 -12.61
N THR A 519 13.37 11.55 -12.25
CA THR A 519 12.73 10.62 -13.19
C THR A 519 11.27 10.43 -12.82
N ARG A 520 10.39 10.31 -13.82
CA ARG A 520 8.93 10.10 -13.65
C ARG A 520 8.24 11.12 -12.72
N ILE A 521 8.72 12.36 -12.78
CA ILE A 521 8.11 13.53 -12.17
C ILE A 521 7.38 14.30 -13.27
N GLN A 522 6.08 14.56 -13.08
CA GLN A 522 5.26 15.30 -14.03
C GLN A 522 5.23 16.79 -13.73
N TYR A 523 5.47 17.19 -12.47
CA TYR A 523 5.40 18.59 -12.05
C TYR A 523 6.56 19.00 -11.16
N ILE A 524 7.04 20.23 -11.36
CA ILE A 524 7.85 20.95 -10.38
C ILE A 524 7.03 22.14 -9.88
N GLN A 525 6.85 22.22 -8.57
CA GLN A 525 6.28 23.36 -7.87
C GLN A 525 7.43 24.25 -7.37
N PHE A 526 7.51 25.46 -7.92
CA PHE A 526 8.36 26.55 -7.41
C PHE A 526 7.54 27.48 -6.52
N ALA A 527 8.20 28.39 -5.81
CA ALA A 527 7.53 29.39 -4.97
C ALA A 527 6.64 30.37 -5.77
N ASP A 528 6.90 30.57 -7.07
CA ASP A 528 6.17 31.48 -7.95
C ASP A 528 5.17 30.80 -8.90
N LYS A 529 5.38 29.53 -9.27
CA LYS A 529 4.52 28.79 -10.22
C LYS A 529 4.74 27.27 -10.21
N ASN A 530 3.77 26.54 -10.76
CA ASN A 530 3.96 25.15 -11.16
C ASN A 530 4.41 25.05 -12.62
N VAL A 531 5.32 24.12 -12.92
CA VAL A 531 5.79 23.79 -14.26
C VAL A 531 5.54 22.31 -14.52
N ALA A 532 4.83 21.99 -15.60
CA ALA A 532 4.73 20.63 -16.08
C ALA A 532 6.03 20.22 -16.81
N LEU A 533 6.53 19.03 -16.53
CA LEU A 533 7.58 18.37 -17.29
C LEU A 533 6.97 17.57 -18.44
N GLY A 534 7.72 17.38 -19.53
CA GLY A 534 7.28 16.62 -20.70
C GLY A 534 7.58 15.12 -20.61
N ASN A 535 7.58 14.57 -19.39
CA ASN A 535 8.16 13.27 -19.04
C ASN A 535 7.10 12.27 -18.51
#